data_AF-A0AAQ4CMQ2-F1
#
_entry.id   AF-A0AAQ4CMQ2-F1
#
_cell.length_a   1.000
_cell.length_b   1.000
_cell.length_c   1.000
_cell.angle_alpha   90.00
_cell.angle_beta   90.00
_cell.angle_gamma   90.00
#
_symmetry.space_group_name_H-M   'P 1'
#
loop_
_entity.id
_entity.type
_entity.pdbx_description
1 polymer ?
#
loop_
_entity_poly.entity_id
_entity_poly.type
_entity_poly.pdbx_seq_one_letter_code
_entity_poly.pdbx_strand_id
1 'polypeptide(L)'
;MDDIKNLTLKVIKSIDNTIIDDTLQIKYYQSFKDRFDVFGEYQNQIGIFEFAISFDKKGNLKRSHINMISPKKIRNELEKKIYRK
;
A
#
# COMPACT_ATOMS: atom_id res chain seq x y z
N MET A 1 -5.86 2.82 16.19
CA MET A 1 -5.28 2.05 15.06
C MET A 1 -6.01 2.40 13.76
N ASP A 2 -7.32 2.64 13.81
CA ASP A 2 -8.12 3.05 12.64
C ASP A 2 -7.72 4.42 12.06
N ASP A 3 -7.32 5.37 12.92
CA ASP A 3 -6.91 6.71 12.47
C ASP A 3 -5.69 6.71 11.55
N ILE A 4 -4.67 5.90 11.87
CA ILE A 4 -3.47 5.81 11.03
C ILE A 4 -3.78 5.10 9.71
N LYS A 5 -4.62 4.05 9.74
CA LYS A 5 -5.04 3.34 8.52
C LYS A 5 -5.79 4.27 7.57
N ASN A 6 -6.73 5.06 8.10
CA ASN A 6 -7.49 6.03 7.32
C ASN A 6 -6.59 7.14 6.73
N LEU A 7 -5.65 7.65 7.52
CA LEU A 7 -4.72 8.68 7.06
C LEU A 7 -3.75 8.12 6.01
N THR A 8 -3.21 6.92 6.21
CA THR A 8 -2.40 6.20 5.22
C THR A 8 -3.18 5.96 3.94
N LEU A 9 -4.44 5.51 4.00
CA LEU A 9 -5.28 5.30 2.83
C LEU A 9 -5.48 6.60 2.06
N LYS A 10 -5.76 7.71 2.75
CA LYS A 10 -5.87 9.04 2.13
C LYS A 10 -4.57 9.44 1.42
N VAL A 11 -3.42 9.21 2.06
CA VAL A 11 -2.11 9.52 1.47
C VAL A 11 -1.85 8.64 0.24
N ILE A 12 -2.06 7.32 0.33
CA ILE A 12 -1.90 6.41 -0.82
C ILE A 12 -2.83 6.80 -1.97
N LYS A 13 -4.10 7.13 -1.71
CA LYS A 13 -5.03 7.61 -2.76
C LYS A 13 -4.57 8.88 -3.47
N SER A 14 -3.79 9.72 -2.81
CA SER A 14 -3.19 10.90 -3.45
C SER A 14 -2.04 10.55 -4.40
N ILE A 15 -1.45 9.36 -4.27
CA ILE A 15 -0.37 8.84 -5.11
C ILE A 15 -0.92 7.89 -6.19
N ASP A 16 -1.79 6.96 -5.79
CA ASP A 16 -2.45 5.97 -6.62
C ASP A 16 -3.94 5.91 -6.27
N ASN A 17 -4.77 6.54 -7.10
CA ASN A 17 -6.22 6.59 -6.93
C ASN A 17 -6.93 5.27 -7.32
N THR A 18 -6.19 4.28 -7.82
CA THR A 18 -6.73 2.97 -8.26
C THR A 18 -6.62 1.87 -7.20
N ILE A 19 -6.09 2.22 -6.02
CA ILE A 19 -6.05 1.33 -4.85
C ILE A 19 -7.43 0.72 -4.55
N ILE A 20 -7.44 -0.56 -4.21
CA ILE A 20 -8.59 -1.25 -3.65
C ILE A 20 -8.51 -1.10 -2.12
N ASP A 21 -9.34 -0.25 -1.53
CA ASP A 21 -9.26 0.18 -0.12
C ASP A 21 -9.08 -0.96 0.88
N ASP A 22 -9.86 -2.04 0.73
CA ASP A 22 -9.88 -3.17 1.66
C ASP A 22 -8.60 -4.02 1.62
N THR A 23 -7.74 -3.79 0.62
CA THR A 23 -6.46 -4.50 0.48
C THR A 23 -5.30 -3.78 1.16
N LEU A 24 -5.51 -2.58 1.71
CA LEU A 24 -4.48 -1.88 2.45
C LEU A 24 -4.13 -2.62 3.74
N GLN A 25 -2.90 -3.10 3.81
CA GLN A 25 -2.32 -3.73 4.99
C GLN A 25 -1.10 -2.93 5.46
N ILE A 26 -1.18 -2.38 6.67
CA ILE A 26 -0.02 -1.79 7.34
C ILE A 26 0.74 -2.90 8.04
N LYS A 27 1.98 -3.15 7.61
CA LYS A 27 2.89 -4.13 8.22
C LYS A 27 3.63 -3.54 9.40
N TYR A 28 4.02 -2.27 9.29
CA TYR A 28 4.74 -1.54 10.33
C TYR A 28 4.42 -0.05 10.26
N TYR A 29 4.35 0.60 11.42
CA TYR A 29 4.31 2.06 11.48
C TYR A 29 5.08 2.58 12.69
N GLN A 30 5.63 3.78 12.56
CA GLN A 30 6.25 4.52 13.63
C GLN A 30 5.72 5.95 13.66
N SER A 31 5.28 6.38 14.85
CA SER A 31 4.85 7.75 15.08
C SER A 31 6.00 8.57 15.65
N PHE A 32 6.23 9.75 15.09
CA PHE A 32 7.12 10.78 15.61
C PHE A 32 6.29 12.00 16.04
N LYS A 33 6.96 13.03 16.57
CA LYS A 33 6.30 14.26 17.01
C LYS A 33 5.53 14.95 15.87
N ASP A 34 6.11 14.94 14.68
CA ASP A 34 5.70 15.72 13.51
C ASP A 34 5.26 14.86 12.30
N ARG A 35 5.57 13.57 12.30
CA ARG A 35 5.28 12.67 11.17
C ARG A 35 4.96 11.24 11.56
N PHE A 36 4.42 10.52 10.59
CA PHE A 36 4.28 9.07 10.59
C PHE A 36 5.15 8.49 9.49
N ASP A 37 5.90 7.44 9.82
CA ASP A 37 6.57 6.58 8.85
C ASP A 37 5.79 5.26 8.80
N VAL A 38 5.30 4.88 7.62
CA VAL A 38 4.40 3.73 7.44
C VAL A 38 4.90 2.84 6.32
N PHE A 39 4.96 1.54 6.60
CA PHE A 39 5.32 0.50 5.66
C PHE A 39 4.20 -0.54 5.57
N GLY A 40 3.90 -0.97 4.35
CA GLY A 40 2.82 -1.91 4.12
C GLY A 40 2.68 -2.32 2.67
N GLU A 41 1.53 -2.91 2.36
CA GLU A 41 1.16 -3.31 1.02
C GLU A 41 -0.29 -2.93 0.71
N TYR A 42 -0.58 -2.81 -0.59
CA TYR A 42 -1.93 -2.67 -1.10
C TYR A 42 -2.02 -3.30 -2.49
N GLN A 43 -3.25 -3.49 -2.98
CA GLN A 43 -3.50 -3.95 -4.33
C GLN A 43 -4.23 -2.88 -5.14
N ASN A 44 -3.99 -2.89 -6.44
CA ASN A 44 -4.81 -2.20 -7.40
C ASN A 44 -5.16 -3.15 -8.56
N GLN A 45 -5.67 -2.60 -9.66
CA GLN A 45 -6.10 -3.39 -10.81
C GLN A 45 -4.96 -4.17 -11.49
N ILE A 46 -3.72 -3.69 -11.38
CA ILE A 46 -2.57 -4.23 -12.13
C ILE A 46 -1.66 -5.13 -11.28
N GLY A 47 -1.71 -5.05 -9.95
CA GLY A 47 -0.88 -5.89 -9.10
C GLY A 47 -0.90 -5.57 -7.61
N ILE A 48 0.04 -6.19 -6.89
CA ILE A 48 0.33 -5.97 -5.48
C ILE A 48 1.54 -5.06 -5.37
N PHE A 49 1.44 -4.06 -4.50
CA PHE A 49 2.44 -3.04 -4.28
C PHE A 49 2.87 -3.02 -2.82
N GLU A 50 4.17 -2.91 -2.59
CA GLU A 50 4.70 -2.54 -1.28
C GLU A 50 5.03 -1.05 -1.27
N PHE A 51 4.81 -0.42 -0.13
CA PHE A 51 5.08 0.99 0.06
C PHE A 51 5.85 1.26 1.35
N ALA A 52 6.70 2.29 1.29
CA ALA A 52 7.28 2.97 2.44
C ALA A 52 7.03 4.47 2.27
N ILE A 53 6.17 5.04 3.11
CA ILE A 53 5.78 6.45 3.04
C ILE A 53 6.03 7.17 4.36
N SER A 54 6.40 8.44 4.27
CA SER A 54 6.48 9.36 5.40
C SER A 54 5.51 10.51 5.16
N PHE A 55 4.65 10.85 6.11
CA PHE A 55 3.72 11.98 5.99
C PHE A 55 3.49 12.68 7.34
N ASP A 56 3.14 13.96 7.32
CA ASP A 56 2.85 14.71 8.55
C ASP A 56 1.44 14.40 9.11
N LYS A 57 1.10 14.96 10.27
CA LYS A 57 -0.23 14.74 10.89
C LYS A 57 -1.42 15.23 10.07
N LYS A 58 -1.20 16.06 9.04
CA LYS A 58 -2.24 16.52 8.11
C LYS A 58 -2.34 15.64 6.87
N GLY A 59 -1.44 14.66 6.72
CA GLY A 59 -1.33 13.77 5.57
C GLY A 59 -0.49 14.34 4.44
N ASN A 60 0.30 15.40 4.66
CA ASN A 60 1.21 15.90 3.63
C ASN A 60 2.41 14.98 3.50
N LEU A 61 2.59 14.45 2.29
CA LEU A 61 3.66 13.50 1.96
C LEU A 61 5.03 14.18 2.08
N LYS A 62 5.97 13.49 2.72
CA LYS A 62 7.39 13.88 2.86
C LYS A 62 8.30 12.97 2.04
N ARG A 63 8.00 11.66 2.01
CA ARG A 63 8.72 10.65 1.22
C ARG A 63 7.75 9.59 0.75
N SER A 64 7.98 9.06 -0.44
CA SER A 64 7.23 7.93 -0.99
C SER A 64 8.14 7.01 -1.79
N HIS A 65 8.16 5.74 -1.39
CA HIS A 65 8.62 4.64 -2.20
C HIS A 65 7.45 3.68 -2.37
N ILE A 66 7.08 3.38 -3.61
CA ILE A 66 6.03 2.41 -3.93
C ILE A 66 6.57 1.54 -5.06
N ASN A 67 6.62 0.23 -4.83
CA ASN A 67 7.12 -0.74 -5.78
C ASN A 67 6.09 -1.84 -6.01
N MET A 68 5.86 -2.22 -7.27
CA MET A 68 5.09 -3.41 -7.57
C MET A 68 5.93 -4.65 -7.22
N ILE A 69 5.37 -5.53 -6.41
CA ILE A 69 6.01 -6.80 -6.03
C ILE A 69 5.39 -8.01 -6.75
N SER A 70 4.16 -7.87 -7.27
CA SER A 70 3.50 -8.97 -7.99
C SER A 70 2.51 -8.43 -9.03
N PRO A 71 2.81 -8.57 -10.34
CA PRO A 71 1.83 -8.26 -11.38
C PRO A 71 0.66 -9.26 -11.36
N LYS A 72 -0.57 -8.75 -11.40
CA LYS A 72 -1.79 -9.57 -11.37
C LYS A 72 -1.83 -10.61 -12.49
N LYS A 73 -1.35 -10.26 -13.68
CA LYS A 73 -1.29 -11.17 -14.83
C LYS A 73 -0.41 -12.39 -14.56
N ILE A 74 0.78 -12.18 -14.02
CA ILE A 74 1.73 -13.25 -13.71
C ILE A 74 1.18 -14.16 -12.61
N ARG A 75 0.55 -13.56 -11.59
CA ARG A 75 -0.10 -14.33 -10.52
C ARG A 75 -1.20 -15.25 -11.07
N ASN A 76 -2.07 -14.74 -11.93
CA ASN A 76 -3.13 -15.53 -12.55
C ASN A 76 -2.57 -16.68 -13.42
N GLU A 77 -1.47 -16.44 -14.13
CA GLU A 77 -0.81 -17.48 -14.94
C GLU A 77 -0.19 -18.58 -14.07
N LEU A 78 0.43 -18.22 -12.94
CA LEU A 78 0.99 -19.16 -11.98
C LEU A 78 -0.10 -20.01 -11.31
N GLU A 79 -1.18 -19.38 -10.83
CA GLU A 79 -2.30 -20.09 -10.22
C GLU A 79 -2.93 -21.11 -11.18
N LYS A 80 -3.15 -20.72 -12.45
CA LYS A 80 -3.65 -21.65 -13.49
C LYS A 80 -2.72 -22.85 -13.73
N LYS A 81 -1.40 -22.69 -13.59
CA LYS A 81 -0.44 -23.80 -13.75
C LYS A 81 -0.42 -24.72 -12.53
N ILE A 82 -0.51 -24.16 -11.32
CA ILE A 82 -0.42 -24.92 -10.07
C ILE A 82 -1.70 -25.72 -9.81
N TYR A 83 -2.87 -25.14 -10.08
CA TYR A 83 -4.16 -25.75 -9.78
C TYR A 83 -4.75 -26.58 -10.95
N ARG A 84 -4.03 -26.73 -12.07
CA ARG A 84 -4.39 -27.64 -13.18
C ARG A 84 -3.99 -29.09 -12.90
N LYS A 85 -4.27 -29.57 -11.69
CA LYS A 85 -4.08 -30.99 -11.33
C LYS A 85 -5.42 -31.70 -11.33
#